data_AF-A0A7X6SQ32-F1
#
_entry.id   AF-A0A7X6SQ32-F1
#
_cell.length_a   1.000
_cell.length_b   1.000
_cell.length_c   1.000
_cell.angle_alpha   90.00
_cell.angle_beta   90.00
_cell.angle_gamma   90.00
#
_symmetry.space_group_name_H-M   'P 1'
#
loop_
_entity.id
_entity.type
_entity.pdbx_description
1 polymer ?
#
loop_
_entity_poly.entity_id
_entity_poly.type
_entity_poly.pdbx_seq_one_letter_code
_entity_poly.pdbx_strand_id
1 'polypeptide(L)'
;RLHPHLALIDGFEGMEGNGPSNGTPVDHRICVASTDWLAADRVATGLMGVDFDRVGYLSYCARTNQGVADLSKIEILGERISDHIRNYKLHSNIESQLTWMQPAV
;
A
#
# COMPACT_ATOMS: atom_id res chain seq x y z
N ARG A 1 2.15 20.38 9.13
CA ARG A 1 1.83 18.93 9.08
C ARG A 1 0.65 18.79 8.14
N LEU A 2 0.84 18.15 6.98
CA LEU A 2 -0.18 18.02 5.92
C LEU A 2 -0.49 16.53 5.68
N HIS A 3 -0.83 15.80 6.75
CA HIS A 3 -1.27 14.41 6.67
C HIS A 3 -2.64 14.30 7.35
N PRO A 4 -3.50 13.34 6.96
CA PRO A 4 -4.79 13.16 7.60
C PRO A 4 -4.62 12.66 9.03
N HIS A 5 -5.61 12.97 9.88
CA HIS A 5 -5.73 12.43 11.24
C HIS A 5 -6.41 11.05 11.25
N LEU A 6 -7.12 10.70 10.17
CA LEU A 6 -7.80 9.42 9.96
C LEU A 6 -7.68 9.08 8.47
N ALA A 7 -7.16 7.89 8.18
CA ALA A 7 -7.14 7.32 6.85
C ALA A 7 -8.17 6.18 6.78
N LEU A 8 -8.92 6.14 5.67
CA LEU A 8 -9.85 5.09 5.33
C LEU A 8 -9.58 4.68 3.88
N ILE A 9 -9.26 3.41 3.66
CA ILE A 9 -8.99 2.83 2.35
C ILE A 9 -10.07 1.80 2.09
N ASP A 10 -10.91 2.09 1.09
CA ASP A 10 -11.92 1.17 0.59
C ASP A 10 -11.32 0.28 -0.50
N GLY A 11 -11.30 -1.02 -0.23
CA GLY A 11 -10.93 -2.05 -1.19
C GLY A 11 -12.07 -3.05 -1.39
N PHE A 12 -13.33 -2.61 -1.33
CA PHE A 12 -14.46 -3.47 -1.66
C PHE A 12 -14.28 -4.07 -3.06
N GLU A 13 -14.02 -3.20 -4.03
CA GLU A 13 -13.48 -3.53 -5.35
C GLU A 13 -12.18 -2.75 -5.54
N GLY A 14 -11.05 -3.45 -5.61
CA GLY A 14 -9.77 -2.86 -5.99
C GLY A 14 -9.54 -2.90 -7.49
N MET A 15 -8.40 -2.41 -7.95
CA MET A 15 -8.03 -2.55 -9.35
C MET A 15 -6.55 -2.79 -9.57
N GLU A 16 -6.23 -3.79 -10.39
CA GLU A 16 -4.87 -4.18 -10.75
C GLU A 16 -4.50 -3.80 -12.20
N GLY A 17 -3.23 -3.94 -12.56
CA GLY A 17 -2.71 -3.62 -13.89
C GLY A 17 -2.61 -2.11 -14.09
N ASN A 18 -3.16 -1.59 -15.19
CA ASN A 18 -3.08 -0.17 -15.53
C ASN A 18 -4.19 0.65 -14.88
N GLY A 19 -4.57 0.30 -13.65
CA GLY A 19 -5.49 1.07 -12.84
C GLY A 19 -4.93 2.44 -12.43
N PRO A 20 -5.74 3.32 -11.82
CA PRO A 20 -7.17 3.15 -11.50
C PRO A 20 -8.12 3.50 -12.66
N SER A 21 -7.63 3.67 -13.90
CA SER A 21 -8.52 3.97 -15.05
C SER A 21 -8.65 2.84 -16.07
N ASN A 22 -7.57 2.12 -16.37
CA ASN A 22 -7.53 1.07 -17.40
C ASN A 22 -7.05 -0.28 -16.82
N GLY A 23 -7.45 -0.56 -15.58
CA GLY A 23 -7.06 -1.78 -14.88
C GLY A 23 -8.08 -2.90 -15.02
N THR A 24 -7.87 -3.97 -14.26
CA THR A 24 -8.81 -5.08 -14.10
C THR A 24 -9.36 -5.08 -12.68
N PRO A 25 -10.69 -5.08 -12.47
CA PRO A 25 -11.27 -5.09 -11.13
C PRO A 25 -10.83 -6.31 -10.33
N VAL A 26 -10.60 -6.12 -9.04
CA VAL A 26 -10.29 -7.19 -8.08
C VAL A 26 -11.35 -7.16 -6.97
N ASP A 27 -12.12 -8.24 -6.86
CA ASP A 27 -13.11 -8.43 -5.78
C ASP A 27 -12.41 -8.72 -4.44
N HIS A 28 -11.83 -7.69 -3.82
CA HIS A 28 -10.97 -7.82 -2.63
C HIS A 28 -11.77 -7.82 -1.32
N ARG A 29 -12.84 -7.01 -1.21
CA ARG A 29 -13.76 -6.95 -0.07
C ARG A 29 -13.08 -6.63 1.27
N ILE A 30 -12.12 -5.73 1.24
CA ILE A 30 -11.43 -5.25 2.44
C ILE A 30 -11.70 -3.77 2.68
N CYS A 31 -11.48 -3.34 3.92
CA CYS A 31 -11.39 -1.93 4.28
C CYS A 31 -10.32 -1.76 5.34
N VAL A 32 -9.48 -0.72 5.22
CA VAL A 32 -8.43 -0.41 6.20
C VAL A 32 -8.71 0.97 6.78
N ALA A 33 -8.77 1.06 8.11
CA ALA A 33 -8.95 2.32 8.82
C ALA A 33 -7.85 2.47 9.89
N SER A 34 -7.27 3.66 9.99
CA SER A 34 -6.25 3.96 11.00
C SER A 34 -6.15 5.45 11.28
N THR A 35 -5.80 5.81 12.51
CA THR A 35 -5.41 7.18 12.88
C THR A 35 -3.95 7.50 12.53
N ASP A 36 -3.16 6.48 12.17
CA ASP A 36 -1.88 6.62 11.50
C ASP A 36 -2.04 6.28 10.01
N TRP A 37 -1.94 7.31 9.17
CA TRP A 37 -2.13 7.22 7.73
C TRP A 37 -1.11 6.32 7.03
N LEU A 38 0.14 6.31 7.50
CA LEU A 38 1.19 5.49 6.90
C LEU A 38 1.01 4.02 7.30
N ALA A 39 0.53 3.76 8.52
CA ALA A 39 0.16 2.41 8.94
C ALA A 39 -0.99 1.85 8.10
N ALA A 40 -1.99 2.68 7.74
CA ALA A 40 -3.06 2.26 6.83
C ALA A 40 -2.51 1.85 5.45
N ASP A 41 -1.70 2.70 4.81
CA ASP A 41 -1.08 2.40 3.52
C ASP A 41 -0.13 1.19 3.60
N ARG A 42 0.58 1.03 4.72
CA ARG A 42 1.46 -0.12 4.95
C ARG A 42 0.68 -1.44 4.97
N VAL A 43 -0.49 -1.45 5.60
CA VAL A 43 -1.37 -2.63 5.63
C VAL A 43 -2.00 -2.86 4.27
N ALA A 44 -2.52 -1.81 3.62
CA ALA A 44 -3.15 -1.90 2.30
C ALA A 44 -2.20 -2.42 1.22
N THR A 45 -0.96 -1.94 1.17
CA THR A 45 0.07 -2.46 0.25
C THR A 45 0.35 -3.94 0.47
N GLY A 46 0.45 -4.38 1.74
CA GLY A 46 0.60 -5.78 2.09
C GLY A 46 -0.59 -6.65 1.67
N LEU A 47 -1.82 -6.14 1.85
CA LEU A 47 -3.04 -6.82 1.39
C LEU A 47 -3.09 -6.99 -0.13
N MET A 48 -2.50 -6.07 -0.90
CA MET A 48 -2.34 -6.20 -2.36
C MET A 48 -1.15 -7.07 -2.78
N GLY A 49 -0.42 -7.68 -1.83
CA GLY A 49 0.79 -8.46 -2.12
C GLY A 49 1.93 -7.62 -2.70
N VAL A 50 1.89 -6.30 -2.54
CA VAL A 50 2.90 -5.38 -3.04
C VAL A 50 3.97 -5.19 -1.97
N ASP A 51 5.23 -5.35 -2.38
CA ASP A 51 6.37 -5.00 -1.52
C ASP A 51 6.36 -3.48 -1.24
N PHE A 52 6.20 -3.14 0.04
CA PHE A 52 6.12 -1.77 0.51
C PHE A 52 7.35 -0.94 0.12
N ASP A 53 8.54 -1.54 0.12
CA ASP A 53 9.78 -0.83 -0.21
C ASP A 53 9.90 -0.49 -1.70
N ARG A 54 9.07 -1.09 -2.56
CA ARG A 54 8.96 -0.72 -3.98
C ARG A 54 8.04 0.48 -4.20
N VAL A 55 7.29 0.92 -3.19
CA VAL A 55 6.47 2.13 -3.24
C VAL A 55 7.30 3.32 -2.74
N GLY A 56 8.00 3.98 -3.65
CA GLY A 56 9.08 4.92 -3.31
C GLY A 56 8.68 6.04 -2.34
N TYR A 57 7.51 6.66 -2.51
CA TYR A 57 7.07 7.74 -1.62
C TYR A 57 6.72 7.21 -0.21
N LEU A 58 6.12 6.03 -0.09
CA LEU A 58 5.81 5.42 1.20
C LEU A 58 7.08 4.99 1.94
N SER A 59 8.04 4.39 1.22
CA SER A 59 9.36 4.04 1.79
C SER A 59 10.10 5.30 2.28
N TYR A 60 10.05 6.40 1.53
CA TYR A 60 10.60 7.69 1.98
C TYR A 60 9.88 8.21 3.23
N CYS A 61 8.55 8.16 3.29
CA CYS A 61 7.77 8.59 4.47
C CYS A 61 8.09 7.75 5.71
N ALA A 62 8.33 6.45 5.55
CA ALA A 62 8.77 5.58 6.63
C ALA A 62 10.16 5.99 7.16
N ARG A 63 11.12 6.22 6.27
CA ARG A 63 12.50 6.65 6.61
C ARG A 63 12.56 8.02 7.27
N THR A 64 11.58 8.88 6.97
CA THR A 64 11.46 10.23 7.55
C THR A 64 10.46 10.29 8.72
N ASN A 65 10.11 9.14 9.28
CA ASN A 65 9.29 8.99 10.49
C ASN A 65 7.95 9.74 10.43
N GLN A 66 7.25 9.66 9.29
CA GLN A 66 5.94 10.28 9.08
C GLN A 66 4.76 9.42 9.59
N GLY A 67 5.05 8.21 10.07
CA GLY A 67 4.12 7.25 10.65
C GLY A 67 4.80 5.88 10.83
N VAL A 68 4.04 4.86 11.24
CA VAL A 68 4.56 3.51 11.49
C VAL A 68 4.41 2.64 10.23
N ALA A 69 5.53 2.15 9.69
CA ALA A 69 5.56 1.22 8.56
C ALA A 69 6.06 -0.19 8.91
N ASP A 70 6.57 -0.38 10.13
CA ASP A 70 6.96 -1.69 10.65
C ASP A 70 5.70 -2.44 11.07
N LEU A 71 5.29 -3.44 10.28
CA LEU A 71 4.08 -4.24 10.55
C LEU A 71 4.08 -4.88 11.94
N SER A 72 5.25 -5.18 12.52
CA SER A 72 5.33 -5.77 13.87
C SER A 72 4.95 -4.80 14.99
N LYS A 73 4.91 -3.49 14.68
CA LYS A 73 4.55 -2.41 15.59
C LYS A 73 3.13 -1.88 15.34
N ILE A 74 2.42 -2.44 14.37
CA ILE A 74 1.05 -2.06 14.06
C ILE A 74 0.12 -3.07 14.74
N GLU A 75 -0.70 -2.58 15.67
CA GLU A 75 -1.77 -3.39 16.26
C GLU A 75 -2.91 -3.58 15.25
N ILE A 76 -3.22 -4.84 14.93
CA ILE A 76 -4.33 -5.18 14.04
C ILE A 76 -5.54 -5.57 14.88
N LEU A 77 -6.56 -4.71 14.87
CA LEU A 77 -7.82 -4.93 15.60
C LEU A 77 -8.83 -5.78 14.80
N GLY A 78 -8.63 -5.90 13.49
CA GLY A 78 -9.51 -6.65 12.59
C GLY A 78 -9.03 -8.09 12.34
N GLU A 79 -9.43 -8.63 11.19
CA GLU A 79 -9.00 -9.96 10.76
C GLU A 79 -7.50 -10.04 10.46
N ARG A 80 -6.96 -11.26 10.45
CA ARG A 80 -5.54 -11.49 10.16
C ARG A 80 -5.25 -11.10 8.71
N ILE A 81 -4.28 -10.21 8.52
CA ILE A 81 -3.88 -9.70 7.20
C ILE A 81 -3.61 -10.85 6.21
N SER A 82 -2.91 -11.91 6.66
CA SER A 82 -2.52 -13.05 5.83
C SER A 82 -3.67 -13.77 5.15
N ASP A 83 -4.87 -13.74 5.75
CA ASP A 83 -6.05 -14.44 5.23
C ASP A 83 -6.67 -13.68 4.04
N HIS A 84 -6.30 -12.41 3.87
CA HIS A 84 -6.90 -11.47 2.92
C HIS A 84 -5.90 -10.92 1.89
N ILE A 85 -4.71 -11.50 1.78
CA ILE A 85 -3.73 -11.08 0.77
C ILE A 85 -4.19 -11.54 -0.62
N ARG A 86 -4.18 -10.60 -1.56
CA ARG A 86 -4.37 -10.86 -3.00
C ARG A 86 -3.19 -10.26 -3.75
N ASN A 87 -2.49 -11.07 -4.55
CA ASN A 87 -1.34 -10.59 -5.31
C ASN A 87 -1.81 -9.83 -6.55
N TYR A 88 -1.76 -8.50 -6.49
CA TYR A 88 -2.19 -7.66 -7.61
C TYR A 88 -1.14 -7.69 -8.74
N LYS A 89 -1.62 -7.72 -9.97
CA LYS A 89 -0.79 -7.43 -11.14
C LYS A 89 -0.37 -5.95 -11.10
N LEU A 90 0.93 -5.69 -11.16
CA LEU A 90 1.44 -4.33 -11.24
C LEU A 90 1.23 -3.72 -12.65
N HIS A 91 1.35 -2.40 -12.76
CA HIS A 91 1.22 -1.68 -14.03
C HIS A 91 2.17 -2.26 -15.10
N SER A 92 1.74 -2.25 -16.37
CA SER A 92 2.52 -2.78 -17.49
C SER A 92 3.91 -2.15 -17.67
N ASN A 93 4.16 -0.96 -17.12
CA ASN A 93 5.42 -0.23 -17.23
C ASN A 93 6.18 -0.17 -15.88
N ILE A 94 5.89 -1.09 -14.97
CA ILE A 94 6.44 -1.09 -13.60
C ILE A 94 7.97 -0.95 -13.57
N GLU A 95 8.68 -1.57 -14.51
CA GLU A 95 10.15 -1.46 -14.62
C GLU A 95 10.63 -0.01 -14.77
N SER A 96 9.90 0.80 -15.55
CA SER A 96 10.17 2.24 -15.68
C SER A 96 9.86 3.00 -14.38
N GLN A 97 8.76 2.64 -13.71
CA GLN A 97 8.37 3.27 -12.45
C GLN A 97 9.36 2.99 -11.31
N LEU A 98 10.10 1.89 -11.35
CA LEU A 98 11.08 1.50 -10.33
C LEU A 98 12.50 2.05 -10.58
N THR A 99 12.71 2.82 -11.64
CA THR A 99 14.04 3.36 -11.99
C THR A 99 14.67 4.19 -10.87
N TRP A 100 13.87 4.80 -9.98
CA TRP A 100 14.37 5.51 -8.78
C TRP A 100 15.15 4.62 -7.80
N MET A 101 14.98 3.29 -7.85
CA MET A 101 15.72 2.33 -7.03
C MET A 101 17.12 2.06 -7.56
N GLN A 102 17.40 2.43 -8.82
CA GLN A 102 18.71 2.29 -9.41
C GLN A 102 19.65 3.39 -8.88
N PRO A 103 20.96 3.12 -8.77
CA PRO A 103 21.93 4.14 -8.41
C PRO A 103 21.83 5.33 -9.38
N ALA A 104 21.92 6.56 -8.85
CA ALA A 104 22.10 7.72 -9.69
C ALA A 104 23.40 7.55 -10.50
N VAL A 105 23.28 7.59 -11.82
CA VAL A 105 24.41 7.55 -12.76
C VAL A 105 25.09 8.91 -12.82
#